data_AF-A0A2D4SEZ1-F1
#
_entry.id   AF-A0A2D4SEZ1-F1
#
_cell.length_a   1.000
_cell.length_b   1.000
_cell.length_c   1.000
_cell.angle_alpha   90.00
_cell.angle_beta   90.00
_cell.angle_gamma   90.00
#
_symmetry.space_group_name_H-M   'P 1'
#
loop_
_entity.id
_entity.type
_entity.pdbx_description
1 polymer ?
#
loop_
_entity_poly.entity_id
_entity_poly.type
_entity_poly.pdbx_seq_one_letter_code
_entity_poly.pdbx_strand_id
1 'polypeptide(L)'
;MADREAKRIKNVEQYEALRDQGASKQKAARIANAKNPGKKGGKNDPYEEWTREELYQKAREIGIEGRSSMNKADLKKALRRG
;
A
#
# COMPACT_ATOMS: atom_id res chain seq x y z
N MET A 1 2.78 19.72 -30.87
CA MET A 1 3.21 19.94 -29.46
C MET A 1 3.14 18.63 -28.64
N ALA A 2 3.90 17.60 -28.99
CA ALA A 2 3.91 16.32 -28.25
C ALA A 2 5.17 16.14 -27.37
N ASP A 3 6.25 16.84 -27.71
CA ASP A 3 7.60 16.61 -27.18
C ASP A 3 7.79 17.07 -25.72
N ARG A 4 7.18 18.20 -25.33
CA ARG A 4 7.38 18.78 -24.00
C ARG A 4 6.80 17.95 -22.86
N GLU A 5 5.72 17.20 -23.09
CA GLU A 5 5.10 16.38 -22.05
C GLU A 5 5.81 15.03 -21.88
N ALA A 6 6.27 14.42 -22.97
CA ALA A 6 7.07 13.20 -22.92
C ALA A 6 8.35 13.39 -22.07
N LYS A 7 9.00 14.57 -22.18
CA LYS A 7 10.21 14.90 -21.40
C LYS A 7 9.99 14.96 -19.88
N ARG A 8 8.75 15.02 -19.40
CA ARG A 8 8.40 15.04 -17.96
C ARG A 8 7.80 13.72 -17.46
N ILE A 9 7.56 12.76 -18.34
CA ILE A 9 6.96 11.48 -18.00
C ILE A 9 8.05 10.49 -17.64
N LYS A 10 7.98 9.93 -16.42
CA LYS A 10 8.97 8.99 -15.91
C LYS A 10 8.94 7.63 -16.61
N ASN A 11 7.76 7.17 -17.00
CA ASN A 11 7.58 5.90 -17.74
C ASN A 11 6.82 6.16 -19.05
N VAL A 12 7.58 6.42 -20.12
CA VAL A 12 7.02 6.77 -21.43
C VAL A 12 6.26 5.58 -22.04
N GLU A 13 6.78 4.36 -21.95
CA GLU A 13 6.12 3.15 -22.46
C GLU A 13 4.76 2.92 -21.81
N GLN A 14 4.68 3.05 -20.48
CA GLN A 14 3.41 2.93 -19.76
C GLN A 14 2.43 4.04 -20.12
N TYR A 15 2.93 5.25 -20.37
CA TYR A 15 2.10 6.35 -20.83
C TYR A 15 1.51 6.05 -22.22
N GLU A 16 2.32 5.62 -23.17
CA GLU A 16 1.87 5.28 -24.53
C GLU A 16 0.88 4.12 -24.52
N ALA A 17 1.17 3.05 -23.78
CA ALA A 17 0.24 1.93 -23.61
C ALA A 17 -1.12 2.38 -23.04
N LEU A 18 -1.13 3.30 -22.08
CA LEU A 18 -2.38 3.87 -21.56
C LEU A 18 -3.09 4.75 -22.59
N ARG A 19 -2.35 5.47 -23.45
CA ARG A 19 -2.92 6.29 -24.53
C ARG A 19 -3.58 5.43 -25.60
N ASP A 20 -2.96 4.32 -25.99
CA ASP A 20 -3.51 3.32 -26.91
C ASP A 20 -4.77 2.65 -26.34
N GLN A 21 -4.81 2.44 -25.02
CA GLN A 21 -6.00 1.97 -24.30
C GLN A 21 -7.11 3.03 -24.16
N GLY A 22 -6.95 4.20 -24.77
CA GLY A 22 -7.94 5.28 -24.75
C GLY A 22 -7.91 6.14 -23.49
N ALA A 23 -6.87 6.05 -22.65
CA ALA A 23 -6.75 6.93 -21.49
C ALA A 23 -6.45 8.37 -21.93
N SER A 24 -7.05 9.32 -21.21
CA SER A 24 -6.76 10.74 -21.39
C SER A 24 -5.29 11.04 -21.06
N LYS A 25 -4.74 12.07 -21.71
CA LYS A 25 -3.34 12.51 -21.54
C LYS A 25 -2.94 12.66 -20.08
N GLN A 26 -3.78 13.34 -19.30
CA GLN A 26 -3.56 13.60 -17.88
C GLN A 26 -3.63 12.32 -17.02
N LYS A 27 -4.54 11.38 -17.35
CA LYS A 27 -4.67 10.10 -16.64
C LYS A 27 -3.46 9.22 -16.90
N ALA A 28 -3.06 9.10 -18.17
CA ALA A 28 -1.86 8.35 -18.56
C ALA A 28 -0.60 8.93 -17.89
N ALA A 29 -0.42 10.25 -17.95
CA ALA A 29 0.73 10.92 -17.34
C ALA A 29 0.78 10.75 -15.82
N ARG A 30 -0.38 10.75 -15.13
CA ARG A 30 -0.44 10.53 -13.67
C ARG A 30 0.02 9.13 -13.30
N ILE A 31 -0.44 8.11 -14.02
CA ILE A 31 -0.11 6.71 -13.76
C ILE A 31 1.37 6.44 -14.10
N ALA A 32 1.83 6.91 -15.26
CA ALA A 32 3.22 6.78 -15.70
C ALA A 32 4.23 7.54 -14.82
N ASN A 33 3.80 8.57 -14.10
CA ASN A 33 4.66 9.31 -13.16
C ASN A 33 4.58 8.80 -11.72
N ALA A 34 3.67 7.87 -11.41
CA ALA A 34 3.52 7.28 -10.10
C ALA A 34 4.71 6.34 -9.82
N LYS A 35 5.48 6.63 -8.76
CA LYS A 35 6.70 5.87 -8.41
C LYS A 35 6.42 4.45 -7.91
N ASN A 36 5.18 4.13 -7.52
CA ASN A 36 4.79 2.81 -6.99
C ASN A 36 3.25 2.65 -6.89
N PRO A 37 2.54 2.33 -7.99
CA PRO A 37 1.08 2.18 -7.94
C PRO A 37 0.61 0.93 -7.16
N GLY A 38 1.52 0.00 -6.85
CA GLY A 38 1.19 -1.34 -6.32
C GLY A 38 1.62 -1.66 -4.89
N LYS A 39 2.12 -0.70 -4.09
CA LYS A 39 2.38 -0.94 -2.66
C LYS A 39 1.83 0.20 -1.80
N LYS A 40 0.51 0.38 -1.79
CA LYS A 40 -0.16 0.95 -0.62
C LYS A 40 -0.31 -0.15 0.42
N GLY A 41 0.74 -0.33 1.21
CA GLY A 41 0.80 -1.24 2.34
C GLY A 41 2.11 -0.98 3.05
N GLY A 42 2.05 -0.31 4.20
CA GLY A 42 3.23 0.09 4.95
C GLY A 42 4.13 -1.12 5.20
N LYS A 43 5.44 -0.91 5.07
CA LYS A 43 6.46 -1.81 5.61
C LYS A 43 6.44 -1.69 7.14
N ASN A 44 5.32 -2.01 7.76
CA ASN A 44 5.36 -2.48 9.13
C ASN A 44 5.74 -3.95 9.02
N ASP A 45 6.72 -4.40 9.78
CA ASP A 45 7.02 -5.83 9.88
C ASP A 45 5.70 -6.58 10.00
N PRO A 46 5.45 -7.57 9.14
CA PRO A 46 4.20 -8.29 9.19
C PRO A 46 4.09 -8.84 10.61
N TYR A 47 2.99 -8.56 11.30
CA TYR A 47 2.67 -9.10 12.62
C TYR A 47 2.82 -10.65 12.71
N GLU A 48 3.04 -11.32 11.58
CA GLU A 48 3.42 -12.72 11.44
C GLU A 48 4.77 -13.05 12.09
N GLU A 49 5.73 -12.13 12.03
CA GLU A 49 7.07 -12.24 12.62
C GLU A 49 7.04 -12.03 14.13
N TRP A 50 6.10 -11.23 14.63
CA TRP A 50 5.99 -10.88 16.05
C TRP A 50 5.56 -12.07 16.89
N THR A 51 6.05 -12.17 18.12
CA THR A 51 5.60 -13.14 19.12
C THR A 51 4.18 -12.81 19.62
N ARG A 52 3.52 -13.78 20.26
CA ARG A 52 2.18 -13.54 20.85
C ARG A 52 2.25 -12.43 21.90
N GLU A 53 3.32 -12.37 22.68
CA GLU A 53 3.51 -11.36 23.72
C GLU A 53 3.63 -9.96 23.13
N GLU A 54 4.45 -9.77 22.10
CA GLU A 54 4.57 -8.48 21.41
C GLU A 54 3.23 -8.02 20.82
N LEU A 55 2.49 -8.93 20.19
CA LEU A 55 1.15 -8.64 19.67
C LEU A 55 0.16 -8.30 20.78
N TYR A 56 0.25 -8.98 21.93
CA TYR A 56 -0.58 -8.71 23.09
C TYR A 56 -0.28 -7.34 23.70
N GLN A 57 1.01 -6.98 23.83
CA GLN A 57 1.40 -5.66 24.32
C GLN A 57 0.95 -4.56 23.37
N LYS A 58 1.10 -4.76 22.05
CA LYS A 58 0.61 -3.79 21.06
C LYS A 58 -0.91 -3.65 21.12
N ALA A 59 -1.63 -4.77 21.25
CA ALA A 59 -3.08 -4.78 21.40
C ALA A 59 -3.52 -4.08 22.69
N ARG A 60 -2.74 -4.18 23.77
CA ARG A 60 -2.97 -3.46 25.02
C ARG A 60 -2.73 -1.96 24.86
N GLU A 61 -1.66 -1.55 24.19
CA GLU A 61 -1.28 -0.15 23.98
C GLU A 61 -2.37 0.61 23.23
N ILE A 62 -2.96 0.00 22.19
CA ILE A 62 -4.01 0.62 21.38
C ILE A 62 -5.43 0.35 21.89
N GLY A 63 -5.58 -0.39 23.00
CA GLY A 63 -6.87 -0.60 23.66
C GLY A 63 -7.79 -1.65 23.03
N ILE A 64 -7.26 -2.70 22.39
CA ILE A 64 -8.09 -3.82 21.90
C ILE A 64 -8.72 -4.56 23.08
N GLU A 65 -10.05 -4.59 23.11
CA GLU A 65 -10.83 -5.35 24.07
C GLU A 65 -10.82 -6.85 23.75
N GLY A 66 -10.97 -7.70 24.77
CA GLY A 66 -10.92 -9.17 24.60
C GLY A 66 -9.54 -9.74 24.24
N ARG A 67 -8.49 -8.91 24.10
CA ARG A 67 -7.10 -9.30 23.79
C ARG A 67 -6.53 -10.43 24.67
N SER A 68 -6.95 -10.53 25.93
CA SER A 68 -6.52 -11.56 26.89
C SER A 68 -6.99 -12.97 26.51
N SER A 69 -8.14 -13.06 25.84
CA SER A 69 -8.70 -14.32 25.34
C SER A 69 -8.24 -14.64 23.92
N MET A 70 -7.57 -13.71 23.24
CA MET A 70 -7.11 -13.89 21.86
C MET A 70 -5.85 -14.74 21.77
N ASN A 71 -5.81 -15.61 20.76
CA ASN A 71 -4.59 -16.32 20.36
C ASN A 71 -3.72 -15.41 19.46
N LYS A 72 -2.53 -15.89 19.09
CA LYS A 72 -1.61 -15.15 18.21
C LYS A 72 -2.29 -14.68 16.91
N ALA A 73 -3.07 -15.54 16.26
CA ALA A 73 -3.73 -15.22 15.00
C ALA A 73 -4.82 -14.15 15.17
N ASP A 74 -5.62 -14.25 16.24
CA ASP A 74 -6.66 -13.28 16.56
C ASP A 74 -6.06 -11.90 16.89
N LEU A 75 -4.95 -11.85 17.64
CA LEU A 75 -4.23 -10.61 17.91
C LEU A 75 -3.72 -9.96 16.62
N LYS A 76 -3.12 -10.73 15.70
CA LYS A 76 -2.70 -10.20 14.38
C LYS A 76 -3.88 -9.63 13.60
N LYS A 77 -5.02 -10.34 13.62
CA LYS A 77 -6.23 -9.94 12.89
C LYS A 77 -6.83 -8.67 13.49
N ALA A 78 -6.89 -8.57 14.81
CA ALA A 78 -7.37 -7.38 15.51
C ALA A 78 -6.47 -6.17 15.22
N LEU A 79 -5.14 -6.34 15.29
CA LEU A 79 -4.15 -5.29 14.98
C LEU A 79 -4.16 -4.84 13.50
N ARG A 80 -4.57 -5.71 12.56
CA ARG A 80 -4.72 -5.34 11.14
C ARG A 80 -6.03 -4.62 10.83
N ARG A 81 -7.03 -4.71 11.71
CA ARG A 81 -8.37 -4.13 11.54
C ARG A 81 -8.57 -2.84 12.34
N GLY A 82 -7.81 -2.67 13.42
CA GLY A 82 -7.80 -1.49 14.27
C GLY A 82 -7.07 -0.30 13.67
#